data_AF-A0A850VWN2-F1
#
_entry.id   AF-A0A850VWN2-F1
#
_cell.length_a   1.000
_cell.length_b   1.000
_cell.length_c   1.000
_cell.angle_alpha   90.00
_cell.angle_beta   90.00
_cell.angle_gamma   90.00
#
_symmetry.space_group_name_H-M   'P 1'
#
loop_
_entity.id
_entity.type
_entity.pdbx_description
1 polymer ?
#
loop_
_entity_poly.entity_id
_entity_poly.type
_entity_poly.pdbx_seq_one_letter_code
_entity_poly.pdbx_strand_id
1 'polypeptide(L)'
;SLLLQNDSWSELYSFALFKSMSHMLCIGYGKQAPESMTDIWLTMLSMIVGATCYAMFIGHATALIQSLDSSRRQYQEKYKQVEQYMSFHKLPADFRQKIHDYYEHRYQGKMFDEDSILGELNEPLREEIVNFNCRKLVASMPLFANADPNFVTAMLTKLKFEVFQPGDYIIREGTIGKKMYFIQHGVVSILTKGNKEMKLSDGSYFGEICLLTRGRRTASVRADTYCRLYSLSVDNFNEVLEEYPMMRRAFETVAIDRLDRIG
;
A
#
# COMPACT_ATOMS: atom_id res chain seq x y z
N SER A 1 31.44 -55.40 -19.07
CA SER A 1 32.39 -54.33 -18.69
C SER A 1 33.48 -54.03 -19.75
N LEU A 2 33.25 -54.25 -21.06
CA LEU A 2 34.29 -54.10 -22.11
C LEU A 2 33.92 -53.22 -23.31
N LEU A 3 32.73 -52.60 -23.34
CA LEU A 3 32.22 -51.89 -24.53
C LEU A 3 32.56 -50.40 -24.62
N LEU A 4 33.37 -49.87 -23.69
CA LEU A 4 33.72 -48.44 -23.63
C LEU A 4 35.24 -48.19 -23.69
N GLN A 5 36.08 -49.23 -23.81
CA GLN A 5 37.54 -49.07 -23.76
C GLN A 5 38.16 -48.51 -25.04
N ASN A 6 37.44 -48.53 -26.18
CA ASN A 6 37.90 -48.02 -27.47
C ASN A 6 37.20 -46.73 -27.91
N ASP A 7 36.32 -46.17 -27.09
CA ASP A 7 35.56 -44.97 -27.42
C ASP A 7 36.37 -43.70 -27.19
N SER A 8 36.00 -42.61 -27.88
CA SER A 8 36.65 -41.32 -27.70
C SER A 8 36.46 -40.81 -26.26
N TRP A 9 37.43 -40.04 -25.75
CA TRP A 9 37.35 -39.46 -24.41
C TRP A 9 36.06 -38.63 -24.20
N SER A 10 35.58 -37.98 -25.25
CA SER A 10 34.34 -37.21 -25.26
C SER A 10 33.09 -38.07 -25.03
N GLU A 11 33.03 -39.25 -25.65
CA GLU A 11 31.91 -40.19 -25.48
C GLU A 11 31.89 -40.75 -24.05
N LEU A 12 33.07 -41.11 -23.54
CA LEU A 12 33.23 -41.62 -22.18
C LEU A 12 32.82 -40.60 -21.12
N TYR A 13 33.31 -39.36 -21.26
CA TYR A 13 32.96 -38.28 -20.36
C TYR A 13 31.46 -37.94 -20.43
N SER A 14 30.89 -37.89 -21.64
CA SER A 14 29.46 -37.60 -21.83
C SER A 14 28.57 -38.64 -21.15
N PHE A 15 28.93 -39.93 -21.27
CA PHE A 15 28.18 -40.99 -20.61
C PHE A 15 28.34 -40.97 -19.09
N ALA A 16 29.55 -40.67 -18.58
CA ALA A 16 29.79 -40.51 -17.15
C ALA A 16 29.00 -39.32 -16.57
N LEU A 17 28.95 -38.20 -17.29
CA LEU A 17 28.15 -37.04 -16.93
C LEU A 17 26.66 -37.35 -16.97
N PHE A 18 26.18 -38.05 -18.01
CA PHE A 18 24.79 -38.52 -18.10
C PHE A 18 24.41 -39.41 -16.91
N LYS A 19 25.24 -40.38 -16.55
CA LYS A 19 25.02 -41.26 -15.37
C LYS A 19 24.97 -40.44 -14.08
N SER A 20 25.88 -39.49 -13.91
CA SER A 20 25.96 -38.65 -12.71
C SER A 20 24.78 -37.68 -12.59
N MET A 21 24.37 -37.06 -13.71
CA MET A 21 23.21 -36.17 -13.78
C MET A 21 21.90 -36.93 -13.56
N SER A 22 21.81 -38.18 -14.03
CA SER A 22 20.64 -39.04 -13.81
C SER A 22 20.46 -39.38 -12.34
N HIS A 23 21.55 -39.60 -11.59
CA HIS A 23 21.49 -39.74 -10.12
C HIS A 23 21.13 -38.42 -9.43
N MET A 24 21.67 -37.28 -9.91
CA MET A 24 21.42 -35.95 -9.33
C MET A 24 19.96 -35.50 -9.48
N LEU A 25 19.35 -35.72 -10.64
CA LEU A 25 17.96 -35.32 -10.93
C LEU A 25 16.94 -36.43 -10.61
N CYS A 26 17.36 -37.47 -9.89
CA CYS A 26 16.51 -38.59 -9.48
C CYS A 26 15.82 -39.33 -10.65
N ILE A 27 16.46 -39.40 -11.83
CA ILE A 27 15.90 -40.07 -13.01
C ILE A 27 16.12 -41.58 -12.94
N GLY A 28 17.33 -42.02 -12.62
CA GLY A 28 17.69 -43.43 -12.61
C GLY A 28 19.15 -43.70 -12.96
N TYR A 29 19.44 -44.92 -13.39
CA TYR A 29 20.79 -45.35 -13.75
C TYR A 29 21.15 -45.01 -15.21
N GLY A 30 22.37 -45.36 -15.61
CA GLY A 30 22.80 -45.32 -17.01
C GLY A 30 22.14 -46.43 -17.85
N LYS A 31 22.94 -47.24 -18.53
CA LYS A 31 22.42 -48.34 -19.37
C LYS A 31 21.74 -49.45 -18.54
N GLN A 32 22.31 -49.80 -17.38
CA GLN A 32 21.89 -50.90 -16.51
C GLN A 32 22.22 -50.60 -15.05
N ALA A 33 21.65 -51.38 -14.12
CA ALA A 33 21.96 -51.29 -12.69
C ALA A 33 23.41 -51.72 -12.40
N PRO A 34 24.06 -51.15 -11.35
CA PRO A 34 25.43 -51.51 -11.00
C PRO A 34 25.53 -52.96 -10.50
N GLU A 35 26.41 -53.76 -11.10
CA GLU A 35 26.64 -55.16 -10.71
C GLU A 35 27.86 -55.34 -9.80
N SER A 36 28.91 -54.53 -9.99
CA SER A 36 30.11 -54.58 -9.15
C SER A 36 29.88 -53.89 -7.80
N MET A 37 30.44 -54.46 -6.72
CA MET A 37 30.37 -53.87 -5.38
C MET A 37 30.94 -52.45 -5.33
N THR A 38 31.99 -52.15 -6.12
CA THR A 38 32.55 -50.80 -6.25
C THR A 38 31.55 -49.82 -6.86
N ASP A 39 30.86 -50.24 -7.92
CA ASP A 39 29.90 -49.42 -8.66
C ASP A 39 28.63 -49.19 -7.84
N ILE A 40 28.23 -50.17 -7.01
CA ILE A 40 27.12 -50.03 -6.06
C ILE A 40 27.41 -48.93 -5.04
N TRP A 41 28.57 -48.96 -4.37
CA TRP A 41 28.94 -47.94 -3.38
C TRP A 41 29.08 -46.54 -3.99
N LEU A 42 29.72 -46.42 -5.17
CA LEU A 42 29.83 -45.13 -5.88
C LEU A 42 28.45 -44.61 -6.33
N THR A 43 27.58 -45.50 -6.80
CA THR A 43 26.21 -45.14 -7.19
C THR A 43 25.42 -44.66 -5.97
N MET A 44 25.45 -45.40 -4.86
CA MET A 44 24.81 -44.99 -3.60
C MET A 44 25.31 -43.64 -3.10
N LEU A 45 26.63 -43.41 -3.09
CA LEU A 45 27.21 -42.12 -2.71
C LEU A 45 26.73 -40.98 -3.62
N SER A 46 26.79 -41.18 -4.93
CA SER A 46 26.34 -40.17 -5.90
C SER A 46 24.83 -39.90 -5.81
N MET A 47 24.01 -40.90 -5.46
CA MET A 47 22.58 -40.72 -5.21
C MET A 47 22.34 -39.89 -3.94
N ILE A 48 23.09 -40.12 -2.86
CA ILE A 48 22.97 -39.34 -1.61
C ILE A 48 23.35 -37.87 -1.86
N VAL A 49 24.48 -37.64 -2.53
CA VAL A 49 24.94 -36.30 -2.88
C VAL A 49 23.94 -35.62 -3.82
N GLY A 50 23.49 -36.33 -4.86
CA GLY A 50 22.53 -35.87 -5.83
C GLY A 50 21.19 -35.46 -5.22
N ALA A 51 20.60 -36.33 -4.41
CA ALA A 51 19.33 -36.06 -3.73
C ALA A 51 19.43 -34.87 -2.77
N THR A 52 20.55 -34.74 -2.04
CA THR A 52 20.80 -33.59 -1.16
C THR A 52 20.90 -32.29 -1.96
N CYS A 53 21.67 -32.28 -3.06
CA CYS A 53 21.78 -31.13 -3.96
C CYS A 53 20.43 -30.74 -4.56
N TYR A 54 19.64 -31.72 -5.01
CA TYR A 54 18.32 -31.48 -5.58
C TYR A 54 17.32 -30.92 -4.56
N ALA A 55 17.32 -31.45 -3.33
CA ALA A 55 16.51 -30.92 -2.23
C ALA A 55 16.88 -29.46 -1.89
N MET A 56 18.17 -29.14 -1.83
CA MET A 56 18.63 -27.76 -1.64
C MET A 56 18.21 -26.85 -2.80
N PHE A 57 18.31 -27.32 -4.04
CA PHE A 57 17.88 -26.57 -5.21
C PHE A 57 16.37 -26.24 -5.15
N ILE A 58 15.52 -27.22 -4.81
CA ILE A 58 14.08 -26.99 -4.60
C ILE A 58 13.84 -26.00 -3.45
N GLY A 59 14.59 -26.13 -2.35
CA GLY A 59 14.51 -25.22 -1.21
C GLY A 59 14.79 -23.77 -1.62
N HIS A 60 15.89 -23.53 -2.36
CA HIS A 60 16.24 -22.21 -2.86
C HIS A 60 15.25 -21.68 -3.90
N ALA A 61 14.78 -22.51 -4.83
CA ALA A 61 13.77 -22.12 -5.81
C ALA A 61 12.47 -21.68 -5.11
N THR A 62 12.04 -22.43 -4.08
CA THR A 62 10.86 -22.09 -3.28
C THR A 62 11.05 -20.79 -2.51
N ALA A 63 12.21 -20.61 -1.86
CA ALA A 63 12.52 -19.38 -1.13
C ALA A 63 12.54 -18.15 -2.05
N LEU A 64 13.12 -18.27 -3.25
CA LEU A 64 13.12 -17.21 -4.24
C LEU A 64 11.70 -16.84 -4.67
N ILE A 65 10.87 -17.83 -5.01
CA ILE A 65 9.45 -17.63 -5.35
C ILE A 65 8.71 -16.89 -4.23
N GLN A 66 8.96 -17.26 -2.97
CA GLN A 66 8.35 -16.60 -1.82
C GLN A 66 8.83 -15.16 -1.60
N SER A 67 10.06 -14.84 -1.98
CA SER A 67 10.64 -13.50 -1.83
C SER A 67 10.21 -12.51 -2.92
N LEU A 68 9.85 -12.99 -4.11
CA LEU A 68 9.59 -12.14 -5.28
C LEU A 68 8.37 -11.22 -5.12
N ASP A 69 7.39 -11.57 -4.27
CA ASP A 69 6.17 -10.76 -4.11
C ASP A 69 5.73 -10.60 -2.65
N SER A 70 6.64 -10.10 -1.81
CA SER A 70 6.40 -9.89 -0.38
C SER A 70 5.23 -8.94 -0.09
N SER A 71 5.17 -7.77 -0.76
CA SER A 71 4.13 -6.76 -0.52
C SER A 71 2.72 -7.22 -0.93
N ARG A 72 2.60 -7.95 -2.04
CA ARG A 72 1.32 -8.52 -2.45
C ARG A 72 0.91 -9.68 -1.55
N ARG A 73 1.87 -10.50 -1.11
CA ARG A 73 1.61 -11.56 -0.13
C ARG A 73 1.09 -10.98 1.18
N GLN A 74 1.69 -9.90 1.69
CA GLN A 74 1.21 -9.18 2.87
C GLN A 74 -0.21 -8.64 2.66
N TYR A 75 -0.51 -8.03 1.52
CA TYR A 75 -1.86 -7.58 1.20
C TYR A 75 -2.86 -8.75 1.19
N GLN A 76 -2.53 -9.87 0.54
CA GLN A 76 -3.39 -11.06 0.47
C GLN A 76 -3.62 -11.69 1.84
N GLU A 77 -2.56 -11.82 2.66
CA GLU A 77 -2.65 -12.33 4.03
C GLU A 77 -3.54 -11.43 4.89
N LYS A 78 -3.37 -10.10 4.80
CA LYS A 78 -4.21 -9.14 5.54
C LYS A 78 -5.67 -9.20 5.06
N TYR A 79 -5.90 -9.24 3.76
CA TYR A 79 -7.25 -9.29 3.21
C TYR A 79 -7.97 -10.59 3.58
N LYS A 80 -7.28 -11.73 3.61
CA LYS A 80 -7.84 -13.00 4.13
C LYS A 80 -8.31 -12.87 5.59
N GLN A 81 -7.56 -12.16 6.44
CA GLN A 81 -8.01 -11.90 7.83
C GLN A 81 -9.30 -11.06 7.85
N VAL A 82 -9.42 -10.08 6.95
CA VAL A 82 -10.64 -9.27 6.80
C VAL A 82 -11.81 -10.15 6.36
N GLU A 83 -11.61 -11.05 5.39
CA GLU A 83 -12.65 -12.01 4.96
C GLU A 83 -13.10 -12.92 6.09
N GLN A 84 -12.15 -13.44 6.88
CA GLN A 84 -12.45 -14.24 8.07
C GLN A 84 -13.27 -13.45 9.08
N TYR A 85 -12.92 -12.18 9.33
CA TYR A 85 -13.67 -11.29 10.20
C TYR A 85 -15.10 -11.06 9.69
N MET A 86 -15.26 -10.76 8.39
CA MET A 86 -16.58 -10.57 7.77
C MET A 86 -17.44 -11.84 7.83
N SER A 87 -16.82 -13.01 7.65
CA SER A 87 -17.48 -14.31 7.73
C SER A 87 -17.94 -14.63 9.15
N PHE A 88 -17.05 -14.44 10.13
CA PHE A 88 -17.32 -14.67 11.55
C PHE A 88 -18.51 -13.82 12.05
N HIS A 89 -18.53 -12.54 11.68
CA HIS A 89 -19.63 -11.63 12.03
C HIS A 89 -20.85 -11.74 11.12
N LYS A 90 -20.85 -12.66 10.14
CA LYS A 90 -21.95 -12.92 9.20
C LYS A 90 -22.45 -11.64 8.51
N LEU A 91 -21.52 -10.79 8.09
CA LEU A 91 -21.88 -9.54 7.41
C LEU A 91 -22.64 -9.82 6.10
N PRO A 92 -23.62 -8.98 5.71
CA PRO A 92 -24.36 -9.13 4.46
C PRO A 92 -23.45 -9.05 3.22
N ALA A 93 -23.85 -9.71 2.13
CA ALA A 93 -23.06 -9.75 0.89
C ALA A 93 -22.73 -8.36 0.34
N ASP A 94 -23.70 -7.45 0.31
CA ASP A 94 -23.52 -6.08 -0.18
C ASP A 94 -22.46 -5.31 0.63
N PHE A 95 -22.43 -5.53 1.95
CA PHE A 95 -21.44 -4.89 2.82
C PHE A 95 -20.05 -5.49 2.65
N ARG A 96 -19.96 -6.81 2.39
CA ARG A 96 -18.69 -7.47 2.06
C ARG A 96 -18.13 -6.93 0.74
N GLN A 97 -18.97 -6.77 -0.28
CA GLN A 97 -18.57 -6.18 -1.56
C GLN A 97 -18.07 -4.75 -1.35
N LYS A 98 -18.78 -3.96 -0.56
CA LYS A 98 -18.35 -2.60 -0.22
C LYS A 98 -16.96 -2.58 0.45
N ILE A 99 -16.69 -3.49 1.39
CA ILE A 99 -15.36 -3.62 2.01
C ILE A 99 -14.30 -4.06 1.00
N HIS A 100 -14.62 -5.02 0.12
CA HIS A 100 -13.72 -5.48 -0.94
C HIS A 100 -13.30 -4.32 -1.85
N ASP A 101 -14.27 -3.58 -2.37
CA ASP A 101 -14.03 -2.43 -3.26
C ASP A 101 -13.20 -1.35 -2.56
N TYR A 102 -13.42 -1.12 -1.25
CA TYR A 102 -12.62 -0.22 -0.44
C TYR A 102 -11.15 -0.67 -0.37
N TYR A 103 -10.90 -1.94 -0.08
CA TYR A 103 -9.53 -2.48 0.01
C TYR A 103 -8.80 -2.45 -1.34
N GLU A 104 -9.48 -2.73 -2.45
CA GLU A 104 -8.90 -2.56 -3.80
C GLU A 104 -8.53 -1.10 -4.06
N HIS A 105 -9.43 -0.15 -3.81
CA HIS A 105 -9.18 1.26 -4.11
C HIS A 105 -8.13 1.89 -3.17
N ARG A 106 -8.07 1.45 -1.91
CA ARG A 106 -7.14 2.00 -0.89
C ARG A 106 -5.71 1.49 -1.03
N TYR A 107 -5.53 0.22 -1.42
CA TYR A 107 -4.22 -0.44 -1.41
C TYR A 107 -3.77 -0.90 -2.80
N GLN A 108 -4.67 -1.00 -3.80
CA GLN A 108 -4.32 -1.36 -5.19
C GLN A 108 -3.49 -2.66 -5.28
N GLY A 109 -3.81 -3.64 -4.44
CA GLY A 109 -3.14 -4.94 -4.38
C GLY A 109 -1.78 -4.95 -3.67
N LYS A 110 -1.31 -3.82 -3.12
CA LYS A 110 -0.07 -3.71 -2.36
C LYS A 110 -0.29 -3.02 -1.03
N MET A 111 0.21 -3.62 0.05
CA MET A 111 0.11 -3.05 1.38
C MET A 111 1.49 -2.69 1.89
N PHE A 112 1.62 -1.47 2.41
CA PHE A 112 2.83 -0.95 3.01
C PHE A 112 2.48 -0.38 4.38
N ASP A 113 3.38 -0.54 5.34
CA ASP A 113 3.33 0.18 6.61
C ASP A 113 4.04 1.53 6.43
N GLU A 114 3.30 2.51 5.89
CA GLU A 114 3.85 3.83 5.54
C GLU A 114 4.41 4.56 6.76
N ASP A 115 3.76 4.44 7.93
CA ASP A 115 4.23 5.08 9.18
C ASP A 115 5.58 4.48 9.62
N SER A 116 5.75 3.15 9.55
CA SER A 116 7.02 2.51 9.87
C SER A 116 8.12 2.88 8.86
N ILE A 117 7.82 2.83 7.55
CA ILE A 117 8.78 3.13 6.49
C ILE A 117 9.26 4.57 6.60
N LEU A 118 8.35 5.54 6.75
CA LEU A 118 8.72 6.94 6.90
C LEU A 118 9.41 7.23 8.24
N GLY A 119 9.14 6.42 9.27
CA GLY A 119 9.78 6.47 10.59
C GLY A 119 11.27 6.09 10.56
N GLU A 120 11.66 5.16 9.69
CA GLU A 120 13.07 4.73 9.50
C GLU A 120 13.92 5.77 8.74
N LEU A 121 13.28 6.64 7.96
CA LEU A 121 13.94 7.68 7.19
C LEU A 121 14.30 8.89 8.05
N ASN A 122 15.41 9.56 7.68
CA ASN A 122 15.74 10.85 8.25
C ASN A 122 14.74 11.93 7.78
N GLU A 123 14.74 13.06 8.49
CA GLU A 123 13.80 14.15 8.26
C GLU A 123 13.85 14.71 6.83
N PRO A 124 15.02 15.03 6.22
CA PRO A 124 15.06 15.56 4.87
C PRO A 124 14.47 14.61 3.80
N LEU A 125 14.73 13.29 3.90
CA LEU A 125 14.16 12.32 2.97
C LEU A 125 12.65 12.21 3.12
N ARG A 126 12.14 12.27 4.37
CA ARG A 126 10.70 12.25 4.63
C ARG A 126 10.01 13.45 4.02
N GLU A 127 10.58 14.64 4.20
CA GLU A 127 10.07 15.88 3.60
C GLU A 127 10.05 15.80 2.08
N GLU A 128 11.10 15.28 1.45
CA GLU A 128 11.18 15.13 -0.01
C GLU A 128 10.11 14.16 -0.56
N ILE A 129 9.91 13.01 0.10
CA ILE A 129 8.88 12.03 -0.28
C ILE A 129 7.48 12.63 -0.15
N VAL A 130 7.20 13.28 0.97
CA VAL A 130 5.88 13.87 1.24
C VAL A 130 5.57 15.01 0.26
N ASN A 131 6.55 15.87 -0.02
CA ASN A 131 6.44 16.92 -1.03
C ASN A 131 6.19 16.33 -2.43
N PHE A 132 6.91 15.26 -2.80
CA PHE A 132 6.69 14.58 -4.07
C PHE A 132 5.29 13.97 -4.17
N ASN A 133 4.82 13.26 -3.14
CA ASN A 133 3.51 12.62 -3.10
C ASN A 133 2.37 13.65 -3.17
N CYS A 134 2.53 14.79 -2.51
CA CYS A 134 1.53 15.83 -2.43
C CYS A 134 1.67 16.93 -3.50
N ARG A 135 2.64 16.84 -4.42
CA ARG A 135 2.91 17.89 -5.43
C ARG A 135 1.68 18.34 -6.23
N LYS A 136 0.80 17.39 -6.57
CA LYS A 136 -0.45 17.68 -7.28
C LYS A 136 -1.42 18.48 -6.41
N LEU A 137 -1.53 18.10 -5.14
CA LEU A 137 -2.35 18.80 -4.16
C LEU A 137 -1.84 20.24 -3.97
N VAL A 138 -0.55 20.41 -3.73
CA VAL A 138 0.12 21.72 -3.55
C VAL A 138 -0.11 22.61 -4.77
N ALA A 139 0.11 22.08 -5.98
CA ALA A 139 -0.08 22.84 -7.22
C ALA A 139 -1.55 23.21 -7.48
N SER A 140 -2.49 22.34 -7.11
CA SER A 140 -3.92 22.55 -7.32
C SER A 140 -4.58 23.51 -6.31
N MET A 141 -3.93 23.74 -5.17
CA MET A 141 -4.53 24.45 -4.05
C MET A 141 -3.99 25.88 -3.93
N PRO A 142 -4.82 26.91 -4.18
CA PRO A 142 -4.35 28.31 -4.17
C PRO A 142 -3.75 28.76 -2.83
N LEU A 143 -4.20 28.15 -1.72
CA LEU A 143 -3.67 28.45 -0.39
C LEU A 143 -2.21 28.03 -0.25
N PHE A 144 -1.82 26.87 -0.80
CA PHE A 144 -0.45 26.38 -0.71
C PHE A 144 0.45 26.99 -1.78
N ALA A 145 -0.10 27.31 -2.96
CA ALA A 145 0.66 27.92 -4.04
C ALA A 145 1.28 29.28 -3.67
N ASN A 146 0.64 30.04 -2.76
CA ASN A 146 1.09 31.36 -2.33
C ASN A 146 1.69 31.38 -0.90
N ALA A 147 1.83 30.21 -0.27
CA ALA A 147 2.33 30.11 1.10
C ALA A 147 3.85 29.91 1.14
N ASP A 148 4.43 30.13 2.33
CA ASP A 148 5.82 29.80 2.61
C ASP A 148 6.07 28.28 2.39
N PRO A 149 7.09 27.87 1.61
CA PRO A 149 7.45 26.47 1.45
C PRO A 149 7.68 25.71 2.76
N ASN A 150 8.18 26.38 3.81
CA ASN A 150 8.36 25.78 5.13
C ASN A 150 7.02 25.45 5.79
N PHE A 151 6.03 26.35 5.68
CA PHE A 151 4.66 26.10 6.12
C PHE A 151 4.03 24.94 5.36
N VAL A 152 4.20 24.90 4.04
CA VAL A 152 3.65 23.82 3.21
C VAL A 152 4.24 22.49 3.67
N THR A 153 5.56 22.40 3.82
CA THR A 153 6.24 21.17 4.27
C THR A 153 5.77 20.76 5.67
N ALA A 154 5.66 21.69 6.62
CA ALA A 154 5.16 21.43 7.96
C ALA A 154 3.70 20.90 7.97
N MET A 155 2.85 21.42 7.09
CA MET A 155 1.49 20.90 6.92
C MET A 155 1.49 19.50 6.31
N LEU A 156 2.23 19.29 5.22
CA LEU A 156 2.20 18.05 4.46
C LEU A 156 2.70 16.85 5.27
N THR A 157 3.71 17.03 6.13
CA THR A 157 4.24 15.95 6.98
C THR A 157 3.23 15.45 8.03
N LYS A 158 2.18 16.24 8.31
CA LYS A 158 1.12 15.94 9.27
C LYS A 158 -0.16 15.41 8.62
N LEU A 159 -0.21 15.35 7.28
CA LEU A 159 -1.36 14.85 6.53
C LEU A 159 -1.45 13.32 6.56
N LYS A 160 -2.67 12.79 6.62
CA LYS A 160 -2.93 11.35 6.51
C LYS A 160 -3.82 11.03 5.32
N PHE A 161 -3.41 10.05 4.52
CA PHE A 161 -4.16 9.63 3.34
C PHE A 161 -5.37 8.76 3.70
N GLU A 162 -6.55 9.19 3.26
CA GLU A 162 -7.84 8.51 3.47
C GLU A 162 -8.57 8.34 2.12
N VAL A 163 -9.35 7.26 2.00
CA VAL A 163 -10.19 6.98 0.82
C VAL A 163 -11.65 6.86 1.27
N PHE A 164 -12.56 7.43 0.50
CA PHE A 164 -14.01 7.34 0.73
C PHE A 164 -14.71 6.83 -0.52
N GLN A 165 -15.78 6.04 -0.34
CA GLN A 165 -16.56 5.48 -1.44
C GLN A 165 -17.74 6.41 -1.79
N PRO A 166 -18.27 6.33 -3.03
CA PRO A 166 -19.47 7.06 -3.40
C PRO A 166 -20.62 6.81 -2.41
N GLY A 167 -21.30 7.88 -2.00
CA GLY A 167 -22.41 7.84 -1.04
C GLY A 167 -21.99 7.92 0.44
N ASP A 168 -20.70 7.80 0.77
CA ASP A 168 -20.23 7.93 2.14
C ASP A 168 -20.36 9.36 2.66
N TYR A 169 -20.88 9.51 3.87
CA TYR A 169 -20.87 10.78 4.60
C TYR A 169 -19.53 10.97 5.29
N ILE A 170 -18.68 11.80 4.71
CA ILE A 170 -17.36 12.16 5.25
C ILE A 170 -17.52 13.05 6.49
N ILE A 171 -18.46 14.00 6.43
CA ILE A 171 -18.84 14.87 7.53
C ILE A 171 -20.35 14.83 7.72
N ARG A 172 -20.80 14.80 8.97
CA ARG A 172 -22.22 14.94 9.33
C ARG A 172 -22.43 16.25 10.08
N GLU A 173 -23.42 17.04 9.63
CA GLU A 173 -23.86 18.27 10.28
C GLU A 173 -24.16 18.02 11.78
N GLY A 174 -23.85 18.99 12.63
CA GLY A 174 -24.13 18.93 14.07
C GLY A 174 -23.19 18.05 14.88
N THR A 175 -22.27 17.32 14.25
CA THR A 175 -21.24 16.54 14.97
C THR A 175 -20.05 17.41 15.38
N ILE A 176 -19.23 16.92 16.32
CA ILE A 176 -17.97 17.59 16.70
C ILE A 176 -16.88 17.17 15.70
N GLY A 177 -16.28 18.13 15.01
CA GLY A 177 -15.20 17.90 14.06
C GLY A 177 -13.83 17.85 14.74
N LYS A 178 -13.05 16.79 14.48
CA LYS A 178 -11.68 16.63 14.98
C LYS A 178 -10.59 16.72 13.91
N LYS A 179 -10.99 16.84 12.64
CA LYS A 179 -10.10 16.91 11.49
C LYS A 179 -10.70 17.73 10.35
N MET A 180 -9.87 18.28 9.48
CA MET A 180 -10.27 18.82 8.19
C MET A 180 -9.75 17.94 7.06
N TYR A 181 -10.20 18.21 5.84
CA TYR A 181 -9.87 17.39 4.67
C TYR A 181 -9.46 18.24 3.47
N PHE A 182 -8.44 17.79 2.77
CA PHE A 182 -7.99 18.30 1.48
C PHE A 182 -8.31 17.28 0.39
N ILE A 183 -8.87 17.72 -0.73
CA ILE A 183 -9.27 16.85 -1.83
C ILE A 183 -8.10 16.70 -2.80
N GLN A 184 -7.43 15.54 -2.76
CA GLN A 184 -6.42 15.19 -3.75
C GLN A 184 -7.10 14.76 -5.06
N HIS A 185 -8.16 13.96 -4.96
CA HIS A 185 -8.91 13.49 -6.12
C HIS A 185 -10.36 13.15 -5.76
N GLY A 186 -11.31 13.50 -6.63
CA GLY A 186 -12.71 13.13 -6.56
C GLY A 186 -13.63 14.32 -6.29
N VAL A 187 -14.93 14.03 -6.26
CA VAL A 187 -15.97 15.06 -6.07
C VAL A 187 -16.76 14.77 -4.80
N VAL A 188 -16.97 15.81 -3.99
CA VAL A 188 -17.82 15.76 -2.80
C VAL A 188 -18.92 16.81 -2.91
N SER A 189 -20.07 16.50 -2.31
CA SER A 189 -21.22 17.38 -2.22
C SER A 189 -21.42 17.86 -0.79
N ILE A 190 -21.51 19.19 -0.62
CA ILE A 190 -21.87 19.85 0.64
C ILE A 190 -23.39 19.96 0.70
N LEU A 191 -23.96 19.40 1.75
CA LEU A 191 -25.39 19.34 2.01
C LEU A 191 -25.70 20.17 3.26
N THR A 192 -26.44 21.26 3.06
CA THR A 192 -26.94 22.13 4.14
C THR A 192 -28.46 22.17 4.09
N LYS A 193 -29.13 22.25 5.25
CA LYS A 193 -30.58 22.44 5.33
C LYS A 193 -30.99 23.75 4.66
N GLY A 194 -31.75 23.66 3.57
CA GLY A 194 -32.35 24.82 2.89
C GLY A 194 -31.50 25.47 1.79
N ASN A 195 -30.25 25.05 1.60
CA ASN A 195 -29.37 25.59 0.57
C ASN A 195 -29.10 24.57 -0.56
N LYS A 196 -28.78 25.10 -1.74
CA LYS A 196 -28.47 24.29 -2.94
C LYS A 196 -27.18 23.48 -2.70
N GLU A 197 -27.17 22.22 -3.12
CA GLU A 197 -26.01 21.34 -3.07
C GLU A 197 -24.82 22.00 -3.78
N MET A 198 -23.72 22.20 -3.04
CA MET A 198 -22.48 22.77 -3.57
C MET A 198 -21.46 21.65 -3.74
N LYS A 199 -20.84 21.56 -4.92
CA LYS A 199 -19.84 20.54 -5.21
C LYS A 199 -18.43 21.09 -5.07
N LEU A 200 -17.56 20.31 -4.43
CA LEU A 200 -16.12 20.56 -4.36
C LEU A 200 -15.38 19.45 -5.10
N SER A 201 -14.31 19.83 -5.79
CA SER A 201 -13.45 18.93 -6.57
C SER A 201 -11.98 19.06 -6.13
N ASP A 202 -11.10 18.34 -6.82
CA ASP A 202 -9.63 18.37 -6.68
C ASP A 202 -9.08 19.78 -6.43
N GLY A 203 -8.21 19.92 -5.43
CA GLY A 203 -7.60 21.20 -5.01
C GLY A 203 -8.44 22.00 -4.00
N SER A 204 -9.70 21.62 -3.77
CA SER A 204 -10.52 22.19 -2.71
C SER A 204 -10.29 21.50 -1.36
N TYR A 205 -10.70 22.17 -0.28
CA TYR A 205 -10.66 21.65 1.08
C TYR A 205 -11.94 22.01 1.83
N PHE A 206 -12.25 21.23 2.88
CA PHE A 206 -13.45 21.43 3.68
C PHE A 206 -13.26 20.98 5.14
N GLY A 207 -14.15 21.47 6.01
CA GLY A 207 -14.20 21.11 7.43
C GLY A 207 -13.33 22.00 8.33
N GLU A 208 -12.74 23.06 7.80
CA GLU A 208 -11.91 24.03 8.52
C GLU A 208 -12.68 24.88 9.55
N ILE A 209 -13.95 25.21 9.26
CA ILE A 209 -14.75 26.14 10.08
C ILE A 209 -14.85 25.64 11.54
N CYS A 210 -15.08 24.33 11.70
CA CYS A 210 -15.22 23.68 13.01
C CYS A 210 -13.91 23.69 13.82
N LEU A 211 -12.76 23.68 13.15
CA LEU A 211 -11.45 23.70 13.81
C LEU A 211 -11.15 25.11 14.36
N LEU A 212 -11.51 26.16 13.61
CA LEU A 212 -11.27 27.55 14.00
C LEU A 212 -12.26 28.05 15.07
N THR A 213 -13.55 27.71 14.92
CA THR A 213 -14.61 28.18 15.82
C THR A 213 -14.76 27.33 17.08
N ARG A 214 -14.09 26.17 17.16
CA ARG A 214 -14.31 25.12 18.17
C ARG A 214 -15.78 24.71 18.31
N GLY A 215 -16.56 24.88 17.24
CA GLY A 215 -18.00 24.62 17.21
C GLY A 215 -18.38 23.20 16.74
N ARG A 216 -19.61 23.06 16.26
CA ARG A 216 -20.11 21.85 15.58
C ARG A 216 -19.98 22.01 14.06
N ARG A 217 -20.05 20.91 13.33
CA ARG A 217 -20.09 20.90 11.86
C ARG A 217 -21.32 21.65 11.35
N THR A 218 -21.10 22.64 10.50
CA THR A 218 -22.15 23.52 9.95
C THR A 218 -22.93 22.89 8.79
N ALA A 219 -22.32 21.94 8.08
CA ALA A 219 -22.93 21.22 6.96
C ALA A 219 -22.48 19.76 6.93
N SER A 220 -23.24 18.91 6.23
CA SER A 220 -22.83 17.55 5.91
C SER A 220 -22.03 17.53 4.61
N VAL A 221 -21.08 16.61 4.48
CA VAL A 221 -20.29 16.41 3.25
C VAL A 221 -20.37 14.94 2.86
N ARG A 222 -20.82 14.68 1.63
CA ARG A 222 -20.98 13.33 1.07
C ARG A 222 -20.06 13.16 -0.14
N ALA A 223 -19.43 12.00 -0.27
CA ALA A 223 -18.66 11.65 -1.46
C ALA A 223 -19.61 11.33 -2.64
N ASP A 224 -19.38 11.95 -3.80
CA ASP A 224 -20.11 11.64 -5.04
C ASP A 224 -19.39 10.56 -5.86
N THR A 225 -18.05 10.54 -5.78
CA THR A 225 -17.18 9.56 -6.44
C THR A 225 -16.29 8.86 -5.41
N TYR A 226 -15.40 7.97 -5.86
CA TYR A 226 -14.27 7.58 -5.00
C TYR A 226 -13.41 8.81 -4.73
N CYS A 227 -13.28 9.17 -3.46
CA CYS A 227 -12.53 10.34 -3.04
C CYS A 227 -11.22 9.92 -2.38
N ARG A 228 -10.11 10.51 -2.82
CA ARG A 228 -8.80 10.42 -2.20
C ARG A 228 -8.54 11.73 -1.48
N LEU A 229 -8.53 11.67 -0.16
CA LEU A 229 -8.45 12.84 0.70
C LEU A 229 -7.20 12.77 1.57
N TYR A 230 -6.66 13.93 1.91
CA TYR A 230 -5.74 14.05 3.02
C TYR A 230 -6.45 14.64 4.22
N SER A 231 -6.43 13.95 5.35
CA SER A 231 -6.96 14.45 6.60
C SER A 231 -5.88 15.11 7.44
N LEU A 232 -6.25 16.18 8.15
CA LEU A 232 -5.39 16.87 9.12
C LEU A 232 -6.15 17.00 10.43
N SER A 233 -5.56 16.53 11.53
CA SER A 233 -6.17 16.63 12.86
C SER A 233 -6.20 18.07 13.36
N VAL A 234 -7.13 18.37 14.27
CA VAL A 234 -7.22 19.68 14.93
C VAL A 234 -5.95 20.00 15.72
N ASP A 235 -5.32 19.01 16.34
CA ASP A 235 -4.10 19.20 17.13
C ASP A 235 -2.93 19.61 16.23
N ASN A 236 -2.69 18.86 15.15
CA ASN A 236 -1.64 19.18 14.17
C ASN A 236 -1.92 20.51 13.46
N PHE A 237 -3.18 20.80 13.18
CA PHE A 237 -3.57 22.07 12.56
C PHE A 237 -3.27 23.26 13.47
N ASN A 238 -3.59 23.17 14.77
CA ASN A 238 -3.28 24.23 15.72
C ASN A 238 -1.77 24.38 15.93
N GLU A 239 -1.03 23.27 16.05
CA GLU A 239 0.43 23.26 16.16
C GLU A 239 1.07 24.06 15.01
N VAL A 240 0.72 23.75 13.76
CA VAL A 240 1.29 24.47 12.60
C VAL A 240 0.80 25.92 12.54
N LEU A 241 -0.45 26.21 12.88
CA LEU A 241 -0.95 27.60 12.84
C LEU A 241 -0.43 28.49 13.97
N GLU A 242 0.06 27.92 15.07
CA GLU A 242 0.77 28.65 16.12
C GLU A 242 2.13 29.16 15.63
N GLU A 243 2.82 28.39 14.79
CA GLU A 243 4.07 28.79 14.15
C GLU A 243 3.86 29.79 13.00
N TYR A 244 2.74 29.67 12.28
CA TYR A 244 2.44 30.48 11.08
C TYR A 244 1.13 31.30 11.22
N PRO A 245 1.10 32.36 12.04
CA PRO A 245 -0.11 33.13 12.35
C PRO A 245 -0.73 33.87 11.15
N MET A 246 0.06 34.18 10.12
CA MET A 246 -0.45 34.77 8.88
C MET A 246 -1.35 33.80 8.11
N MET A 247 -0.99 32.51 8.10
CA MET A 247 -1.81 31.47 7.47
C MET A 247 -3.11 31.23 8.23
N ARG A 248 -3.09 31.37 9.56
CA ARG A 248 -4.29 31.32 10.39
C ARG A 248 -5.33 32.36 9.96
N ARG A 249 -4.91 33.61 9.75
CA ARG A 249 -5.79 34.69 9.27
C ARG A 249 -6.38 34.39 7.89
N ALA A 250 -5.59 33.79 7.01
CA ALA A 250 -6.08 33.38 5.68
C ALA A 250 -7.19 32.31 5.81
N PHE A 251 -7.00 31.31 6.66
CA PHE A 251 -8.03 30.31 6.94
C PHE A 251 -9.28 30.92 7.59
N GLU A 252 -9.12 31.83 8.53
CA GLU A 252 -10.24 32.55 9.18
C GLU A 252 -11.04 33.38 8.16
N THR A 253 -10.36 34.08 7.25
CA THR A 253 -11.02 34.88 6.19
C THR A 253 -11.88 34.01 5.28
N VAL A 254 -11.35 32.87 4.83
CA VAL A 254 -12.12 31.92 4.00
C VAL A 254 -13.26 31.27 4.77
N ALA A 255 -13.06 30.97 6.06
CA ALA A 255 -14.10 30.40 6.90
C ALA A 255 -15.29 31.36 7.10
N ILE A 256 -15.02 32.67 7.25
CA ILE A 256 -16.06 33.70 7.36
C ILE A 256 -16.84 33.82 6.05
N ASP A 257 -16.17 33.97 4.89
CA ASP A 257 -16.85 34.03 3.58
C ASP A 257 -17.71 32.78 3.30
N ARG A 258 -17.25 31.60 3.74
CA ARG A 258 -18.05 30.36 3.63
C ARG A 258 -19.23 30.32 4.59
N LEU A 259 -19.08 30.82 5.82
CA LEU A 259 -20.20 30.93 6.76
C LEU A 259 -21.29 31.85 6.22
N ASP A 260 -20.91 32.99 5.64
CA ASP A 260 -21.84 33.97 5.06
C ASP A 260 -22.60 33.43 3.84
N ARG A 261 -22.02 32.47 3.10
CA ARG A 261 -22.69 31.80 1.97
C ARG A 261 -23.62 30.66 2.40
N ILE A 262 -23.43 30.13 3.60
CA ILE A 262 -24.18 28.98 4.13
C ILE A 262 -25.33 29.45 5.02
N GLY A 263 -25.17 30.57 5.72
CA GLY A 263 -26.22 31.28 6.46
C GLY A 263 -27.17 32.04 5.55
#